data_AF-A0A6G3WHU3-F1
#
_entry.id   AF-A0A6G3WHU3-F1
#
_cell.length_a   1.000
_cell.length_b   1.000
_cell.length_c   1.000
_cell.angle_alpha   90.00
_cell.angle_beta   90.00
_cell.angle_gamma   90.00
#
_symmetry.space_group_name_H-M   'P 1'
#
loop_
_entity.id
_entity.type
_entity.pdbx_description
1 polymer ?
#
loop_
_entity_poly.entity_id
_entity_poly.type
_entity_poly.pdbx_seq_one_letter_code
_entity_poly.pdbx_strand_id
1 'polypeptide(L)'
;CGTGMLLHRLAPGADRYLGSDISAGAIDRIREAFDGRLPDGVEVFQAPADDLSAVAPRSVDGFVVNSVSQYFPDEEYLDRVVSQAVDAVDEGGFLFIGDVRSAALNRAFSAGLELARAPERAPSEKVQALVERRCCTGTELMIDPCYFTALVGRLPRVAHVAVLLRRGKRRTEMNRFRYDVVIRLDRLPAGEVDVPDWRPWERDRWGAAELRRHLQEERPPVLGLLGVPNAR
;
A
#
# COMPACT_ATOMS: atom_id res chain seq x y z
N CYS A 1 9.29 -6.67 -11.03
CA CYS A 1 9.07 -7.97 -10.36
C CYS A 1 10.26 -8.37 -9.49
N GLY A 2 11.33 -7.55 -9.48
CA GLY A 2 12.48 -7.66 -8.60
C GLY A 2 13.16 -9.01 -8.73
N THR A 3 13.48 -9.60 -7.60
CA THR A 3 14.11 -10.92 -7.51
C THR A 3 13.13 -12.08 -7.64
N GLY A 4 11.86 -11.84 -8.02
CA GLY A 4 10.85 -12.89 -8.15
C GLY A 4 10.23 -13.38 -6.84
N MET A 5 10.45 -12.69 -5.71
CA MET A 5 9.97 -13.14 -4.39
C MET A 5 8.47 -13.46 -4.33
N LEU A 6 7.63 -12.64 -4.97
CA LEU A 6 6.19 -12.92 -5.08
C LEU A 6 5.89 -13.95 -6.17
N LEU A 7 6.56 -13.85 -7.32
CA LEU A 7 6.42 -14.77 -8.44
C LEU A 7 6.57 -16.23 -7.98
N HIS A 8 7.64 -16.56 -7.27
CA HIS A 8 7.90 -17.93 -6.80
C HIS A 8 6.81 -18.49 -5.87
N ARG A 9 6.01 -17.62 -5.24
CA ARG A 9 4.94 -18.03 -4.30
C ARG A 9 3.55 -18.02 -4.93
N LEU A 10 3.32 -17.14 -5.89
CA LEU A 10 2.01 -16.94 -6.51
C LEU A 10 1.85 -17.74 -7.80
N ALA A 11 2.91 -17.83 -8.62
CA ALA A 11 2.86 -18.50 -9.92
C ALA A 11 2.34 -19.96 -9.85
N PRO A 12 2.70 -20.80 -8.84
CA PRO A 12 2.19 -22.17 -8.78
C PRO A 12 0.66 -22.30 -8.61
N GLY A 13 -0.01 -21.24 -8.15
CA GLY A 13 -1.46 -21.21 -7.95
C GLY A 13 -2.20 -20.31 -8.93
N ALA A 14 -1.53 -19.78 -9.94
CA ALA A 14 -2.10 -18.87 -10.92
C ALA A 14 -2.13 -19.52 -12.31
N ASP A 15 -3.25 -19.39 -13.03
CA ASP A 15 -3.35 -19.82 -14.43
C ASP A 15 -2.41 -19.02 -15.34
N ARG A 16 -2.19 -17.75 -14.99
CA ARG A 16 -1.25 -16.85 -15.68
C ARG A 16 -0.59 -15.89 -14.69
N TYR A 17 0.72 -15.70 -14.83
CA TYR A 17 1.49 -14.72 -14.04
C TYR A 17 2.33 -13.85 -14.98
N LEU A 18 2.05 -12.55 -14.99
CA LEU A 18 2.80 -11.55 -15.75
C LEU A 18 3.69 -10.74 -14.80
N GLY A 19 4.98 -10.63 -15.10
CA GLY A 19 5.92 -9.84 -14.32
C GLY A 19 6.77 -8.90 -15.16
N SER A 20 6.69 -7.60 -14.89
CA SER A 20 7.58 -6.60 -15.50
C SER A 20 8.64 -6.11 -14.53
N ASP A 21 9.86 -5.85 -15.02
CA ASP A 21 10.89 -5.10 -14.28
C ASP A 21 11.70 -4.21 -15.22
N ILE A 22 12.12 -3.04 -14.76
CA ILE A 22 12.96 -2.14 -15.58
C ILE A 22 14.38 -2.72 -15.77
N SER A 23 14.84 -3.54 -14.83
CA SER A 23 16.17 -4.14 -14.85
C SER A 23 16.21 -5.42 -15.67
N ALA A 24 16.89 -5.39 -16.82
CA ALA A 24 17.20 -6.60 -17.59
C ALA A 24 17.85 -7.69 -16.71
N GLY A 25 18.82 -7.32 -15.88
CA GLY A 25 19.50 -8.27 -15.00
C GLY A 25 18.60 -8.85 -13.89
N ALA A 26 17.47 -8.23 -13.54
CA ALA A 26 16.49 -8.84 -12.65
C ALA A 26 15.64 -9.89 -13.40
N ILE A 27 15.27 -9.59 -14.65
CA ILE A 27 14.59 -10.53 -15.54
C ILE A 27 15.44 -11.76 -15.82
N ASP A 28 16.73 -11.58 -16.12
CA ASP A 28 17.66 -12.67 -16.37
C ASP A 28 17.81 -13.58 -15.14
N ARG A 29 17.94 -12.99 -13.95
CA ARG A 29 17.98 -13.75 -12.68
C ARG A 29 16.71 -14.57 -12.43
N ILE A 30 15.54 -14.04 -12.78
CA ILE A 30 14.30 -14.82 -12.69
C ILE A 30 14.34 -16.00 -13.65
N ARG A 31 14.76 -15.79 -14.90
CA ARG A 31 14.85 -16.88 -15.89
C ARG A 31 15.85 -17.94 -15.46
N GLU A 32 17.02 -17.54 -14.95
CA GLU A 32 18.03 -18.45 -14.40
C GLU A 32 17.50 -19.27 -13.22
N ALA A 33 16.70 -18.67 -12.34
CA ALA A 33 16.09 -19.37 -11.21
C ALA A 33 15.07 -20.47 -11.63
N PHE A 34 14.63 -20.46 -12.88
CA PHE A 34 13.80 -21.50 -13.50
C PHE A 34 14.57 -22.29 -14.58
N ASP A 35 15.90 -22.41 -14.44
CA ASP A 35 16.76 -23.14 -15.39
C ASP A 35 16.60 -22.69 -16.85
N GLY A 36 16.31 -21.40 -17.06
CA GLY A 36 16.09 -20.79 -18.37
C GLY A 36 14.72 -21.04 -18.99
N ARG A 37 13.86 -21.87 -18.36
CA ARG A 37 12.50 -22.18 -18.86
C ARG A 37 11.45 -21.88 -17.80
N LEU A 38 10.77 -20.76 -17.98
CA LEU A 38 9.64 -20.38 -17.13
C LEU A 38 8.54 -21.45 -17.17
N PRO A 39 7.81 -21.66 -16.06
CA PRO A 39 6.63 -22.51 -16.06
C PRO A 39 5.57 -22.03 -17.05
N ASP A 40 4.71 -22.95 -17.49
CA ASP A 40 3.56 -22.60 -18.34
C ASP A 40 2.69 -21.53 -17.64
N GLY A 41 2.25 -20.53 -18.41
CA GLY A 41 1.49 -19.40 -17.89
C GLY A 41 2.32 -18.29 -17.23
N VAL A 42 3.63 -18.46 -17.05
CA VAL A 42 4.52 -17.43 -16.48
C VAL A 42 5.25 -16.67 -17.57
N GLU A 43 5.04 -15.37 -17.65
CA GLU A 43 5.72 -14.48 -18.58
C GLU A 43 6.41 -13.34 -17.82
N VAL A 44 7.70 -13.12 -18.10
CA VAL A 44 8.43 -11.97 -17.57
C VAL A 44 9.09 -11.17 -18.68
N PHE A 45 8.98 -9.84 -18.59
CA PHE A 45 9.45 -8.91 -19.61
C PHE A 45 10.12 -7.69 -18.98
N GLN A 46 11.08 -7.11 -19.70
CA GLN A 46 11.75 -5.89 -19.27
C GLN A 46 10.89 -4.69 -19.68
N ALA A 47 10.31 -4.00 -18.70
CA ALA A 47 9.51 -2.80 -18.92
C ALA A 47 9.42 -1.97 -17.63
N PRO A 48 9.33 -0.62 -17.73
CA PRO A 48 8.96 0.20 -16.59
C PRO A 48 7.51 -0.08 -16.15
N ALA A 49 7.14 0.39 -14.96
CA ALA A 49 5.81 0.08 -14.39
C ALA A 49 4.65 0.76 -15.13
N ASP A 50 4.92 1.85 -15.86
CA ASP A 50 3.97 2.58 -16.69
C ASP A 50 3.94 2.13 -18.15
N ASP A 51 4.58 1.00 -18.47
CA ASP A 51 4.48 0.36 -19.77
C ASP A 51 3.83 -1.01 -19.64
N LEU A 52 2.51 -1.04 -19.87
CA LEU A 52 1.71 -2.27 -19.95
C LEU A 52 1.39 -2.66 -21.39
N SER A 53 2.18 -2.24 -22.39
CA SER A 53 1.91 -2.55 -23.81
C SER A 53 1.89 -4.05 -24.12
N ALA A 54 2.61 -4.86 -23.35
CA ALA A 54 2.61 -6.32 -23.44
C ALA A 54 1.41 -6.99 -22.74
N VAL A 55 0.58 -6.23 -22.02
CA VAL A 55 -0.57 -6.74 -21.27
C VAL A 55 -1.84 -6.36 -22.00
N ALA A 56 -2.61 -7.37 -22.42
CA ALA A 56 -3.89 -7.12 -23.05
C ALA A 56 -4.89 -6.49 -22.04
N PRO A 57 -5.78 -5.59 -22.48
CA PRO A 57 -6.87 -5.11 -21.63
C PRO A 57 -7.71 -6.26 -21.10
N ARG A 58 -8.20 -6.14 -19.86
CA ARG A 58 -9.06 -7.15 -19.21
C ARG A 58 -8.49 -8.58 -19.26
N SER A 59 -7.18 -8.74 -19.12
CA SER A 59 -6.52 -10.04 -19.28
C SER A 59 -6.00 -10.66 -17.98
N VAL A 60 -6.13 -9.94 -16.87
CA VAL A 60 -5.74 -10.39 -15.52
C VAL A 60 -6.83 -10.04 -14.52
N ASP A 61 -6.96 -10.79 -13.44
CA ASP A 61 -7.91 -10.54 -12.34
C ASP A 61 -7.29 -9.74 -11.19
N GLY A 62 -5.96 -9.61 -11.17
CA GLY A 62 -5.19 -8.90 -10.16
C GLY A 62 -3.96 -8.19 -10.71
N PHE A 63 -3.68 -7.00 -10.19
CA PHE A 63 -2.46 -6.24 -10.49
C PHE A 63 -1.71 -5.86 -9.23
N VAL A 64 -0.40 -6.08 -9.19
CA VAL A 64 0.40 -5.95 -7.96
C VAL A 64 1.57 -5.00 -8.14
N VAL A 65 1.59 -3.94 -7.32
CA VAL A 65 2.69 -2.97 -7.19
C VAL A 65 3.20 -3.04 -5.75
N ASN A 66 4.15 -3.93 -5.47
CA ASN A 66 4.61 -4.15 -4.09
C ASN A 66 6.04 -3.64 -3.87
N SER A 67 6.21 -2.70 -2.94
CA SER A 67 7.52 -2.12 -2.55
C SER A 67 8.28 -1.45 -3.70
N VAL A 68 7.57 -0.90 -4.69
CA VAL A 68 8.18 -0.19 -5.84
C VAL A 68 7.68 1.24 -6.02
N SER A 69 6.48 1.58 -5.52
CA SER A 69 5.89 2.91 -5.72
C SER A 69 6.74 4.04 -5.13
N GLN A 70 7.57 3.75 -4.12
CA GLN A 70 8.49 4.74 -3.55
C GLN A 70 9.61 5.17 -4.51
N TYR A 71 9.85 4.43 -5.59
CA TYR A 71 10.85 4.75 -6.62
C TYR A 71 10.25 5.44 -7.85
N PHE A 72 8.93 5.67 -7.86
CA PHE A 72 8.31 6.46 -8.92
C PHE A 72 8.73 7.93 -8.79
N PRO A 73 8.89 8.64 -9.92
CA PRO A 73 9.38 10.01 -9.92
C PRO A 73 8.39 10.99 -9.26
N ASP A 74 7.09 10.79 -9.47
CA ASP A 74 6.05 11.74 -9.08
C ASP A 74 4.65 11.08 -9.03
N GLU A 75 3.65 11.87 -8.63
CA GLU A 75 2.24 11.48 -8.58
C GLU A 75 1.65 11.23 -9.99
N GLU A 76 2.10 11.97 -11.01
CA GLU A 76 1.60 11.78 -12.39
C GLU A 76 2.02 10.41 -12.95
N TYR A 77 3.22 9.94 -12.62
CA TYR A 77 3.67 8.60 -12.95
C TYR A 77 2.80 7.54 -12.26
N LEU A 78 2.49 7.73 -10.98
CA LEU A 78 1.58 6.84 -10.26
C LEU A 78 0.18 6.82 -10.90
N ASP A 79 -0.35 7.99 -11.27
CA ASP A 79 -1.63 8.11 -11.96
C ASP A 79 -1.66 7.30 -13.27
N ARG A 80 -0.58 7.36 -14.06
CA ARG A 80 -0.44 6.55 -15.29
C ARG A 80 -0.45 5.05 -14.98
N VAL A 81 0.36 4.61 -14.00
CA VAL A 81 0.44 3.20 -13.59
C VAL A 81 -0.93 2.69 -13.12
N VAL A 82 -1.60 3.44 -12.24
CA VAL A 82 -2.91 3.06 -11.71
C VAL A 82 -3.96 3.00 -12.82
N SER A 83 -3.98 4.00 -13.71
CA SER A 83 -4.96 4.03 -14.81
C SER A 83 -4.78 2.86 -15.77
N GLN A 84 -3.54 2.57 -16.19
CA GLN A 84 -3.27 1.42 -17.06
C GLN A 84 -3.55 0.09 -16.35
N ALA A 85 -3.23 -0.02 -15.05
CA ALA A 85 -3.54 -1.19 -14.26
C ALA A 85 -5.06 -1.43 -14.14
N VAL A 86 -5.85 -0.37 -13.99
CA VAL A 86 -7.31 -0.47 -14.05
C VAL A 86 -7.74 -1.07 -15.38
N ASP A 87 -7.24 -0.58 -16.52
CA ASP A 87 -7.62 -1.09 -17.86
C ASP A 87 -7.18 -2.54 -18.12
N ALA A 88 -6.03 -2.95 -17.60
CA ALA A 88 -5.52 -4.31 -17.70
C ALA A 88 -6.35 -5.33 -16.91
N VAL A 89 -6.95 -4.91 -15.79
CA VAL A 89 -7.67 -5.79 -14.86
C VAL A 89 -9.12 -6.00 -15.29
N ASP A 90 -9.54 -7.27 -15.30
CA ASP A 90 -10.87 -7.72 -15.66
C ASP A 90 -11.96 -7.22 -14.69
N GLU A 91 -13.23 -7.36 -15.07
CA GLU A 91 -14.36 -6.95 -14.24
C GLU A 91 -14.35 -7.63 -12.87
N GLY A 92 -14.49 -6.84 -11.80
CA GLY A 92 -14.52 -7.38 -10.44
C GLY A 92 -13.13 -7.72 -9.86
N GLY A 93 -12.05 -7.50 -10.62
CA GLY A 93 -10.68 -7.72 -10.19
C GLY A 93 -10.17 -6.69 -9.17
N PHE A 94 -8.87 -6.70 -8.92
CA PHE A 94 -8.26 -5.82 -7.92
C PHE A 94 -6.86 -5.31 -8.29
N LEU A 95 -6.48 -4.17 -7.71
CA LEU A 95 -5.10 -3.72 -7.65
C LEU A 95 -4.65 -3.80 -6.19
N PHE A 96 -3.41 -4.24 -5.97
CA PHE A 96 -2.75 -4.22 -4.67
C PHE A 96 -1.49 -3.36 -4.77
N ILE A 97 -1.42 -2.31 -3.96
CA ILE A 97 -0.27 -1.42 -3.87
C ILE A 97 0.29 -1.54 -2.46
N GLY A 98 1.38 -2.28 -2.33
CA GLY A 98 1.96 -2.66 -1.05
C GLY A 98 3.16 -1.81 -0.66
N ASP A 99 3.38 -1.68 0.65
CA ASP A 99 4.54 -1.04 1.26
C ASP A 99 4.68 0.46 0.93
N VAL A 100 3.54 1.14 0.84
CA VAL A 100 3.46 2.56 0.51
C VAL A 100 3.96 3.41 1.67
N ARG A 101 4.89 4.34 1.39
CA ARG A 101 5.33 5.35 2.38
C ARG A 101 4.23 6.39 2.59
N SER A 102 3.87 6.63 3.85
CA SER A 102 2.83 7.60 4.19
C SER A 102 3.33 9.04 4.24
N ALA A 103 2.78 9.88 3.35
CA ALA A 103 3.00 11.34 3.41
C ALA A 103 2.47 11.93 4.73
N ALA A 104 1.24 11.57 5.13
CA ALA A 104 0.62 11.97 6.39
C ALA A 104 1.49 11.71 7.63
N LEU A 105 2.34 10.68 7.61
CA LEU A 105 3.19 10.30 8.73
C LEU A 105 4.67 10.68 8.55
N ASN A 106 5.05 11.34 7.46
CA ASN A 106 6.45 11.68 7.15
C ASN A 106 7.09 12.54 8.24
N ARG A 107 6.36 13.52 8.75
CA ARG A 107 6.84 14.39 9.84
C ARG A 107 7.12 13.60 11.12
N ALA A 108 6.21 12.71 11.50
CA ALA A 108 6.36 11.86 12.68
C ALA A 108 7.53 10.88 12.53
N PHE A 109 7.69 10.29 11.35
CA PHE A 109 8.83 9.44 11.01
C PHE A 109 10.15 10.21 11.13
N SER A 110 10.22 11.38 10.50
CA SER A 110 11.39 12.26 10.51
C SER A 110 11.76 12.71 11.92
N ALA A 111 10.77 13.10 12.73
CA ALA A 111 10.96 13.42 14.14
C ALA A 111 11.53 12.25 14.93
N GLY A 112 10.99 11.03 14.74
CA GLY A 112 11.51 9.83 15.41
C GLY A 112 12.98 9.55 15.09
N LEU A 113 13.39 9.72 13.84
CA LEU A 113 14.79 9.54 13.43
C LEU A 113 15.73 10.61 13.99
N GLU A 114 15.35 11.89 13.90
CA GLU A 114 16.19 12.99 14.38
C GLU A 114 16.29 12.99 15.91
N LEU A 115 15.20 12.69 16.63
CA LEU A 115 15.22 12.55 18.09
C LEU A 115 16.11 11.40 18.54
N ALA A 116 16.11 10.27 17.83
CA ALA A 116 16.97 9.12 18.16
C ALA A 116 18.47 9.42 17.96
N ARG A 117 18.81 10.42 17.13
CA ARG A 117 20.19 10.86 16.85
C ARG A 117 20.61 12.07 17.67
N ALA A 118 19.65 12.83 18.19
CA ALA A 118 19.90 14.06 18.92
C ALA A 118 20.57 13.75 20.27
N PRO A 119 21.58 14.54 20.68
CA PRO A 119 22.06 14.52 22.05
C PRO A 119 20.93 14.82 23.05
N GLU A 120 20.99 14.26 24.26
CA GLU A 120 19.94 14.42 25.29
C GLU A 120 19.58 15.89 25.59
N ARG A 121 20.55 16.81 25.46
CA ARG A 121 20.38 18.25 25.72
C ARG A 121 20.37 19.09 24.44
N ALA A 122 20.04 18.50 23.29
CA ALA A 122 19.90 19.25 22.05
C ALA A 122 18.76 20.28 22.17
N PRO A 123 18.97 21.54 21.75
CA PRO A 123 17.88 22.52 21.68
C PRO A 123 16.76 22.04 20.77
N SER A 124 15.51 22.22 21.22
CA SER A 124 14.33 21.71 20.52
C SER A 124 14.18 22.30 19.12
N GLU A 125 14.54 23.57 18.96
CA GLU A 125 14.50 24.32 17.69
C GLU A 125 15.48 23.74 16.68
N LYS A 126 16.65 23.27 17.15
CA LYS A 126 17.65 22.62 16.29
C LYS A 126 17.15 21.28 15.78
N VAL A 127 16.52 20.47 16.65
CA VAL A 127 15.93 19.20 16.24
C VAL A 127 14.78 19.44 15.26
N GLN A 128 13.91 20.41 15.54
CA GLN A 128 12.82 20.78 14.65
C GLN A 128 13.32 21.18 13.25
N ALA A 129 14.36 22.02 13.17
CA ALA A 129 14.95 22.41 11.89
C ALA A 129 15.49 21.20 11.09
N LEU A 130 16.09 20.22 11.77
CA LEU A 130 16.53 18.97 11.13
C LEU A 130 15.36 18.12 10.63
N VAL A 131 14.26 18.07 11.39
CA VAL A 131 13.02 17.39 10.98
C VAL A 131 12.44 18.01 9.72
N GLU A 132 12.30 19.34 9.66
CA GLU A 132 11.78 20.01 8.45
C GLU A 132 12.69 19.75 7.25
N ARG A 133 14.01 19.88 7.44
CA ARG A 133 14.98 19.60 6.38
C ARG A 133 14.81 18.19 5.84
N ARG A 134 14.71 17.19 6.73
CA ARG A 134 14.52 15.79 6.32
C ARG A 134 13.21 15.59 5.55
N CYS A 135 12.13 16.24 5.98
CA CYS A 135 10.84 16.13 5.30
C CYS A 135 10.92 16.62 3.84
N CYS A 136 11.73 17.65 3.57
CA CYS A 136 11.87 18.25 2.24
C CYS A 136 12.97 17.66 1.36
N THR A 137 13.92 16.90 1.92
CA THR A 137 15.06 16.33 1.16
C THR A 137 14.90 14.85 0.83
N GLY A 138 13.76 14.24 1.14
CA GLY A 138 13.48 12.85 0.79
C GLY A 138 13.40 12.66 -0.73
N THR A 139 14.01 11.60 -1.24
CA THR A 139 14.00 11.27 -2.68
C THR A 139 12.96 10.22 -3.05
N GLU A 140 12.34 9.58 -2.06
CA GLU A 140 11.33 8.55 -2.26
C GLU A 140 9.93 9.16 -2.28
N LEU A 141 9.10 8.70 -3.21
CA LEU A 141 7.70 9.13 -3.29
C LEU A 141 6.93 8.69 -2.03
N MET A 142 6.23 9.63 -1.42
CA MET A 142 5.36 9.40 -0.28
C MET A 142 3.95 9.80 -0.65
N ILE A 143 2.98 8.93 -0.35
CA ILE A 143 1.61 9.06 -0.84
C ILE A 143 0.69 9.19 0.37
N ASP A 144 -0.17 10.20 0.35
CA ASP A 144 -1.21 10.34 1.36
C ASP A 144 -2.32 9.30 1.11
N PRO A 145 -2.83 8.59 2.13
CA PRO A 145 -3.95 7.67 1.95
C PRO A 145 -5.16 8.29 1.22
N CYS A 146 -5.37 9.60 1.36
CA CYS A 146 -6.45 10.33 0.69
C CYS A 146 -6.34 10.31 -0.84
N TYR A 147 -5.11 10.20 -1.38
CA TYR A 147 -4.89 10.03 -2.81
C TYR A 147 -5.65 8.81 -3.34
N PHE A 148 -5.51 7.67 -2.65
CA PHE A 148 -6.13 6.43 -3.08
C PHE A 148 -7.64 6.46 -2.89
N THR A 149 -8.14 6.97 -1.76
CA THR A 149 -9.59 7.04 -1.54
C THR A 149 -10.28 7.97 -2.53
N ALA A 150 -9.58 9.01 -3.04
CA ALA A 150 -10.10 9.89 -4.08
C ALA A 150 -10.27 9.18 -5.44
N LEU A 151 -9.64 8.02 -5.66
CA LEU A 151 -9.77 7.27 -6.91
C LEU A 151 -11.20 6.81 -7.18
N VAL A 152 -12.01 6.55 -6.13
CA VAL A 152 -13.43 6.19 -6.25
C VAL A 152 -14.23 7.26 -7.02
N GLY A 153 -13.87 8.54 -6.86
CA GLY A 153 -14.51 9.64 -7.59
C GLY A 153 -13.83 10.02 -8.91
N ARG A 154 -12.59 9.56 -9.14
CA ARG A 154 -11.77 9.93 -10.32
C ARG A 154 -11.80 8.88 -11.42
N LEU A 155 -11.91 7.60 -11.07
CA LEU A 155 -11.84 6.47 -12.00
C LEU A 155 -13.16 5.68 -11.93
N PRO A 156 -13.99 5.68 -12.99
CA PRO A 156 -15.35 5.11 -12.95
C PRO A 156 -15.43 3.64 -12.53
N ARG A 157 -14.36 2.88 -12.79
CA ARG A 157 -14.28 1.46 -12.43
C ARG A 157 -13.86 1.21 -10.99
N VAL A 158 -13.33 2.19 -10.28
CA VAL A 158 -12.88 1.99 -8.89
C VAL A 158 -14.10 2.01 -7.98
N ALA A 159 -14.53 0.83 -7.54
CA ALA A 159 -15.71 0.68 -6.69
C ALA A 159 -15.38 0.87 -5.21
N HIS A 160 -14.20 0.41 -4.76
CA HIS A 160 -13.82 0.49 -3.35
C HIS A 160 -12.30 0.57 -3.17
N VAL A 161 -11.87 1.24 -2.10
CA VAL A 161 -10.45 1.38 -1.73
C VAL A 161 -10.30 1.09 -0.24
N ALA A 162 -9.55 0.05 0.09
CA ALA A 162 -9.18 -0.28 1.46
C ALA A 162 -7.73 0.12 1.73
N VAL A 163 -7.53 1.03 2.69
CA VAL A 163 -6.22 1.39 3.22
C VAL A 163 -5.92 0.54 4.45
N LEU A 164 -4.87 -0.28 4.35
CA LEU A 164 -4.54 -1.31 5.33
C LEU A 164 -3.27 -0.93 6.09
N LEU A 165 -3.40 -0.67 7.39
CA LEU A 165 -2.24 -0.51 8.25
C LEU A 165 -1.46 -1.83 8.32
N ARG A 166 -0.15 -1.78 8.07
CA ARG A 166 0.70 -2.99 8.13
C ARG A 166 0.67 -3.59 9.53
N ARG A 167 0.56 -4.91 9.62
CA ARG A 167 0.52 -5.64 10.91
C ARG A 167 1.92 -6.06 11.31
N GLY A 168 2.22 -6.04 12.60
CA GLY A 168 3.49 -6.54 13.13
C GLY A 168 3.71 -6.14 14.58
N LYS A 169 4.43 -7.00 15.33
CA LYS A 169 4.78 -6.73 16.73
C LYS A 169 6.05 -5.89 16.88
N ARG A 170 6.91 -5.87 15.86
CA ARG A 170 8.16 -5.11 15.88
C ARG A 170 7.92 -3.66 15.50
N ARG A 171 8.55 -2.76 16.24
CA ARG A 171 8.53 -1.31 16.07
C ARG A 171 9.52 -0.85 15.00
N THR A 172 9.29 -1.27 13.76
CA THR A 172 10.11 -0.91 12.59
C THR A 172 9.49 0.23 11.80
N GLU A 173 10.26 0.86 10.91
CA GLU A 173 9.74 1.83 9.93
C GLU A 173 8.56 1.23 9.15
N MET A 174 8.77 0.04 8.59
CA MET A 174 7.80 -0.67 7.74
C MET A 174 6.45 -0.90 8.44
N ASN A 175 6.43 -1.16 9.74
CA ASN A 175 5.17 -1.43 10.45
C ASN A 175 4.46 -0.17 10.98
N ARG A 176 5.19 0.95 11.08
CA ARG A 176 4.71 2.19 11.72
C ARG A 176 4.31 3.27 10.73
N PHE A 177 5.05 3.39 9.62
CA PHE A 177 4.97 4.55 8.72
C PHE A 177 4.63 4.17 7.27
N ARG A 178 4.27 2.90 7.05
CA ARG A 178 3.84 2.38 5.76
C ARG A 178 2.49 1.67 5.86
N TYR A 179 1.79 1.64 4.74
CA TYR A 179 0.49 1.00 4.60
C TYR A 179 0.42 0.26 3.27
N ASP A 180 -0.56 -0.62 3.16
CA ASP A 180 -0.90 -1.30 1.92
C ASP A 180 -2.27 -0.79 1.45
N VAL A 181 -2.54 -0.89 0.15
CA VAL A 181 -3.81 -0.46 -0.46
C VAL A 181 -4.36 -1.60 -1.30
N VAL A 182 -5.66 -1.88 -1.15
CA VAL A 182 -6.41 -2.73 -2.06
C VAL A 182 -7.46 -1.88 -2.76
N ILE A 183 -7.40 -1.82 -4.08
CA ILE A 183 -8.38 -1.14 -4.93
C ILE A 183 -9.21 -2.22 -5.60
N ARG A 184 -10.53 -2.15 -5.46
CA ARG A 184 -11.48 -3.11 -6.01
C ARG A 184 -12.24 -2.48 -7.17
N LEU A 185 -12.33 -3.22 -8.27
CA LEU A 185 -12.94 -2.73 -9.49
C LEU A 185 -14.36 -3.24 -9.65
N ASP A 186 -15.24 -2.39 -10.18
CA ASP A 186 -16.59 -2.64 -10.67
C ASP A 186 -17.62 -3.14 -9.62
N ARG A 187 -17.17 -3.77 -8.52
CA ARG A 187 -18.02 -4.36 -7.49
C ARG A 187 -17.46 -4.07 -6.09
N LEU A 188 -18.37 -3.78 -5.16
CA LEU A 188 -18.01 -3.73 -3.74
C LEU A 188 -17.67 -5.15 -3.24
N PRO A 189 -16.68 -5.31 -2.36
CA PRO A 189 -16.40 -6.59 -1.73
C PRO A 189 -17.58 -7.12 -0.95
N ALA A 190 -17.80 -8.44 -1.00
CA ALA A 190 -18.82 -9.09 -0.19
C ALA A 190 -18.49 -8.90 1.31
N GLY A 191 -19.44 -8.34 2.06
CA GLY A 191 -19.26 -8.06 3.49
C GLY A 191 -18.58 -6.73 3.81
N GLU A 192 -18.29 -5.89 2.81
CA GLU A 192 -18.02 -4.47 3.06
C GLU A 192 -19.29 -3.85 3.64
N VAL A 193 -19.19 -3.26 4.83
CA VAL A 193 -20.33 -2.63 5.52
C VAL A 193 -20.05 -1.14 5.61
N ASP A 194 -20.96 -0.33 5.10
CA ASP A 194 -20.89 1.11 5.30
C ASP A 194 -21.00 1.40 6.80
N VAL A 195 -20.19 2.34 7.27
CA VAL A 195 -20.13 2.72 8.69
C VAL A 195 -20.82 4.08 8.81
N PRO A 196 -22.15 4.10 9.01
CA PRO A 196 -22.92 5.35 8.95
C PRO A 196 -22.60 6.30 10.11
N ASP A 197 -22.21 5.75 11.26
CA ASP A 197 -21.91 6.51 12.47
C ASP A 197 -20.50 6.18 12.96
N TRP A 198 -19.60 7.15 12.80
CA TRP A 198 -18.25 7.08 13.33
C TRP A 198 -18.15 7.83 14.64
N ARG A 199 -17.78 7.13 15.71
CA ARG A 199 -17.70 7.68 17.06
C ARG A 199 -16.27 8.04 17.43
N PRO A 200 -16.03 9.18 18.10
CA PRO A 200 -14.69 9.51 18.57
C PRO A 200 -14.23 8.53 19.65
N TRP A 201 -12.93 8.24 19.64
CA TRP A 201 -12.27 7.51 20.70
C TRP A 201 -12.06 8.41 21.93
N GLU A 202 -12.87 8.18 22.95
CA GLU A 202 -12.75 8.75 24.29
C GLU A 202 -12.00 7.78 25.21
N ARG A 203 -10.78 8.14 25.65
CA ARG A 203 -9.91 7.26 26.46
C ARG A 203 -10.55 6.80 27.77
N ASP A 204 -11.39 7.63 28.38
CA ASP A 204 -12.05 7.33 29.66
C ASP A 204 -13.30 6.45 29.48
N ARG A 205 -13.80 6.32 28.25
CA ARG A 205 -15.02 5.57 27.92
C ARG A 205 -14.74 4.25 27.20
N TRP A 206 -13.71 4.23 26.36
CA TRP A 206 -13.38 3.08 25.54
C TRP A 206 -12.09 2.41 26.00
N GLY A 207 -12.23 1.17 26.45
CA GLY A 207 -11.16 0.21 26.65
C GLY A 207 -11.54 -1.15 26.08
N ALA A 208 -10.63 -2.12 26.17
CA ALA A 208 -10.88 -3.45 25.62
C ALA A 208 -12.07 -4.17 26.29
N ALA A 209 -12.30 -3.91 27.59
CA ALA A 209 -13.41 -4.48 28.33
C ALA A 209 -14.74 -3.84 27.91
N GLU A 210 -14.76 -2.51 27.77
CA GLU A 210 -15.93 -1.72 27.39
C GLU A 210 -16.36 -2.03 25.94
N LEU A 211 -15.39 -2.15 25.03
CA LEU A 211 -15.66 -2.59 23.65
C LEU A 211 -16.26 -3.98 23.62
N ARG A 212 -15.69 -4.93 24.38
CA ARG A 212 -16.22 -6.30 24.45
C ARG A 212 -17.66 -6.30 24.97
N ARG A 213 -17.92 -5.58 26.05
CA ARG A 213 -19.26 -5.45 26.63
C ARG A 213 -20.24 -4.87 25.63
N HIS A 214 -19.89 -3.75 24.99
CA HIS A 214 -20.73 -3.10 23.98
C HIS A 214 -21.07 -4.05 22.80
N LEU A 215 -20.07 -4.77 22.27
CA LEU A 215 -20.29 -5.72 21.18
C LEU A 215 -21.16 -6.92 21.59
N GLN A 216 -21.13 -7.34 22.86
CA GLN A 216 -21.90 -8.48 23.35
C GLN A 216 -23.34 -8.12 23.72
N GLU A 217 -23.54 -6.96 24.36
CA GLU A 217 -24.83 -6.51 24.87
C GLU A 217 -25.65 -5.83 23.78
N GLU A 218 -25.10 -4.83 23.10
CA GLU A 218 -25.81 -4.03 22.08
C GLU A 218 -25.84 -4.72 20.71
N ARG A 219 -24.85 -5.61 20.46
CA ARG A 219 -24.68 -6.35 19.20
C ARG A 219 -24.89 -5.48 17.95
N PRO A 220 -24.22 -4.31 17.86
CA PRO A 220 -24.41 -3.45 16.72
C PRO A 220 -23.94 -4.19 15.45
N PRO A 221 -24.60 -3.99 14.30
CA PRO A 221 -24.17 -4.61 13.04
C PRO A 221 -22.78 -4.10 12.61
N VAL A 222 -22.42 -2.88 13.00
CA VAL A 222 -21.12 -2.25 12.75
C VAL A 222 -20.80 -1.21 13.84
N LEU A 223 -19.51 -1.04 14.16
CA LEU A 223 -19.03 -0.01 15.09
C LEU A 223 -17.81 0.69 14.47
N GLY A 224 -17.96 1.97 14.14
CA GLY A 224 -16.87 2.85 13.70
C GLY A 224 -16.27 3.64 14.86
N LEU A 225 -14.94 3.63 14.97
CA LEU A 225 -14.21 4.45 15.94
C LEU A 225 -13.16 5.30 15.23
N LEU A 226 -13.19 6.62 15.47
CA LEU A 226 -12.24 7.60 14.95
C LEU A 226 -11.30 8.12 16.03
N GLY A 227 -10.11 8.55 15.63
CA GLY A 227 -9.17 9.19 16.56
C GLY A 227 -8.55 8.23 17.58
N VAL A 228 -8.58 6.91 17.33
CA VAL A 228 -7.95 5.91 18.20
C VAL A 228 -6.43 6.16 18.23
N PRO A 229 -5.82 6.41 19.41
CA PRO A 229 -4.39 6.65 19.51
C PRO A 229 -3.60 5.46 19.00
N ASN A 230 -2.73 5.70 18.01
CA ASN A 230 -1.86 4.66 17.48
C ASN A 230 -0.69 4.42 18.45
N ALA A 231 -0.73 3.30 19.19
CA ALA A 231 0.28 2.95 20.19
C ALA A 231 1.62 2.43 19.60
N ARG A 232 1.71 2.34 18.27
CA ARG A 232 2.84 1.72 17.58
C ARG A 232 4.09 2.56 17.65
#